data_AF-A0A1W9JKW7-F1
#
_entry.id   AF-A0A1W9JKW7-F1
#
_cell.length_a   1.000
_cell.length_b   1.000
_cell.length_c   1.000
_cell.angle_alpha   90.00
_cell.angle_beta   90.00
_cell.angle_gamma   90.00
#
_symmetry.space_group_name_H-M   'P 1'
#
loop_
_entity.id
_entity.type
_entity.pdbx_description
1 polymer ?
#
loop_
_entity_poly.entity_id
_entity_poly.type
_entity_poly.pdbx_seq_one_letter_code
_entity_poly.pdbx_strand_id
1 'polypeptide(L)'
;MIAIKTHGLKLATAGVLAISALSGLLAPTSASAALVSGDATITIDNTAFSAATSGFIIERFYDESYNTTPASSLNTSIGTSNTNNMSFPVNDNPSNISYAGNRSKQATTMDAGNTAAGQIGLSGAFRMTSSIFGTLQPYDFTLQKFSGVWNLVTHDTSFGATTFLQLTNVSESVNGSGQLLLDGDLIFGGGIGPTTSPSPFFLTWSSFLTNSGATVSPNAVVGHLSLAPPAAVPLPGAVWLFGSAVLGLIGVNRRKVSALSA
;
A
#
# COMPACT_ATOMS: atom_id res chain seq x y z
N MET A 1 -16.96 -73.69 24.75
CA MET A 1 -15.69 -72.94 24.70
C MET A 1 -15.87 -71.84 23.66
N ILE A 2 -16.17 -70.62 24.12
CA ILE A 2 -16.59 -69.48 23.25
C ILE A 2 -15.37 -68.59 23.01
N ALA A 3 -15.11 -68.28 21.74
CA ALA A 3 -14.03 -67.43 21.26
C ALA A 3 -14.38 -65.94 21.36
N ILE A 4 -13.42 -65.10 21.71
CA ILE A 4 -13.50 -63.65 21.50
C ILE A 4 -12.23 -63.21 20.76
N LYS A 5 -12.43 -62.75 19.52
CA LYS A 5 -11.41 -62.22 18.61
C LYS A 5 -11.30 -60.72 18.87
N THR A 6 -10.14 -60.23 19.29
CA THR A 6 -9.88 -58.80 19.48
C THR A 6 -9.49 -58.17 18.14
N HIS A 7 -10.28 -57.21 17.67
CA HIS A 7 -9.94 -56.35 16.54
C HIS A 7 -9.15 -55.13 17.05
N GLY A 8 -7.84 -55.10 16.76
CA GLY A 8 -6.98 -53.95 17.02
C GLY A 8 -7.27 -52.79 16.06
N LEU A 9 -7.41 -51.61 16.65
CA LEU A 9 -7.62 -50.28 16.06
C LEU A 9 -6.88 -50.04 14.72
N LYS A 10 -7.65 -49.74 13.66
CA LYS A 10 -7.17 -49.04 12.45
C LYS A 10 -7.85 -47.67 12.34
N LEU A 11 -7.43 -46.69 13.14
CA LEU A 11 -7.97 -45.33 13.04
C LEU A 11 -6.96 -44.21 13.31
N ALA A 12 -5.67 -44.52 13.52
CA ALA A 12 -4.67 -43.49 13.83
C ALA A 12 -3.91 -42.96 12.60
N THR A 13 -3.97 -43.64 11.45
CA THR A 13 -3.11 -43.31 10.29
C THR A 13 -3.80 -42.43 9.24
N ALA A 14 -5.12 -42.27 9.28
CA ALA A 14 -5.86 -41.44 8.32
C ALA A 14 -5.89 -39.95 8.69
N GLY A 15 -5.78 -39.61 9.99
CA GLY A 15 -5.87 -38.21 10.45
C GLY A 15 -4.59 -37.37 10.21
N VAL A 16 -3.43 -38.01 10.10
CA VAL A 16 -2.13 -37.31 9.95
C VAL A 16 -1.84 -36.95 8.48
N LEU A 17 -2.41 -37.69 7.53
CA LEU A 17 -2.27 -37.42 6.09
C LEU A 17 -3.24 -36.34 5.57
N ALA A 18 -4.34 -36.08 6.27
CA ALA A 18 -5.29 -35.03 5.87
C ALA A 18 -4.81 -33.62 6.24
N ILE A 19 -3.98 -33.48 7.28
CA ILE A 19 -3.48 -32.16 7.74
C ILE A 19 -2.30 -31.69 6.90
N SER A 20 -1.43 -32.60 6.45
CA SER A 20 -0.27 -32.27 5.61
C SER A 20 -0.64 -31.99 4.15
N ALA A 21 -1.74 -32.55 3.64
CA ALA A 21 -2.24 -32.27 2.30
C ALA A 21 -3.02 -30.95 2.17
N LEU A 22 -3.61 -30.45 3.27
CA LEU A 22 -4.43 -29.24 3.23
C LEU A 22 -3.60 -27.96 3.36
N SER A 23 -2.35 -28.03 3.85
CA SER A 23 -1.45 -26.88 3.94
C SER A 23 -0.88 -26.43 2.59
N GLY A 24 -0.93 -27.29 1.56
CA GLY A 24 -0.36 -27.01 0.23
C GLY A 24 -1.37 -26.60 -0.85
N LEU A 25 -2.68 -26.66 -0.59
CA LEU A 25 -3.71 -26.51 -1.63
C LEU A 25 -4.42 -25.14 -1.63
N LEU A 26 -3.97 -24.20 -0.81
CA LEU A 26 -4.52 -22.84 -0.75
C LEU A 26 -3.46 -21.77 -1.04
N ALA A 27 -2.51 -22.04 -1.94
CA ALA A 27 -1.76 -20.96 -2.56
C ALA A 27 -2.69 -20.28 -3.59
N PRO A 28 -3.15 -19.03 -3.35
CA PRO A 28 -3.93 -18.32 -4.36
C PRO A 28 -3.08 -18.16 -5.62
N THR A 29 -3.53 -18.72 -6.73
CA THR A 29 -2.89 -18.64 -8.06
C THR A 29 -3.07 -17.28 -8.74
N SER A 30 -3.30 -16.23 -7.96
CA SER A 30 -3.31 -14.84 -8.41
C SER A 30 -2.36 -14.02 -7.54
N ALA A 31 -1.07 -14.21 -7.76
CA ALA A 31 -0.06 -13.24 -7.34
C ALA A 31 -0.30 -11.93 -8.11
N SER A 32 -0.62 -10.85 -7.40
CA SER A 32 -0.38 -9.44 -7.81
C SER A 32 -1.03 -8.41 -6.88
N ALA A 33 -1.96 -8.79 -5.99
CA ALA A 33 -2.53 -7.87 -4.98
C ALA A 33 -2.29 -8.33 -3.52
N ALA A 34 -2.12 -9.63 -3.27
CA ALA A 34 -1.99 -10.16 -1.91
C ALA A 34 -0.62 -9.89 -1.24
N LEU A 35 0.38 -9.45 -2.00
CA LEU A 35 1.77 -9.30 -1.53
C LEU A 35 2.23 -7.84 -1.41
N VAL A 36 1.34 -6.88 -1.67
CA VAL A 36 1.57 -5.46 -1.41
C VAL A 36 0.37 -4.95 -0.64
N SER A 37 0.57 -4.52 0.61
CA SER A 37 -0.51 -4.22 1.55
C SER A 37 -0.05 -3.29 2.67
N GLY A 38 -1.00 -2.72 3.41
CA GLY A 38 -0.73 -1.79 4.51
C GLY A 38 -0.77 -0.36 4.01
N ASP A 39 0.00 0.51 4.65
CA ASP A 39 0.05 1.93 4.32
C ASP A 39 1.43 2.33 3.82
N ALA A 40 1.46 3.17 2.78
CA ALA A 40 2.65 3.93 2.42
C ALA A 40 2.69 5.18 3.31
N THR A 41 3.73 5.30 4.12
CA THR A 41 4.01 6.50 4.90
C THR A 41 4.85 7.45 4.05
N ILE A 42 4.36 8.67 3.85
CA ILE A 42 5.06 9.75 3.14
C ILE A 42 5.28 10.89 4.12
N THR A 43 6.55 11.25 4.29
CA THR A 43 6.96 12.45 5.02
C THR A 43 7.41 13.52 4.03
N ILE A 44 6.88 14.73 4.12
CA ILE A 44 7.34 15.88 3.33
C ILE A 44 7.90 16.95 4.26
N ASP A 45 9.12 17.42 3.96
CA ASP A 45 9.70 18.63 4.53
C ASP A 45 9.27 19.83 3.68
N ASN A 46 8.37 20.64 4.23
CA ASN A 46 7.85 21.81 3.54
C ASN A 46 8.89 22.92 3.34
N THR A 47 9.95 22.96 4.15
CA THR A 47 11.06 23.91 3.95
C THR A 47 11.83 23.51 2.70
N ALA A 48 12.19 22.24 2.60
CA ALA A 48 12.89 21.71 1.43
C ALA A 48 12.00 21.71 0.18
N PHE A 49 10.73 21.34 0.32
CA PHE A 49 9.76 21.37 -0.77
C PHE A 49 9.54 22.80 -1.29
N SER A 50 9.40 23.78 -0.40
CA SER A 50 9.28 25.20 -0.78
C SER A 50 10.50 25.73 -1.51
N ALA A 51 11.70 25.40 -1.02
CA ALA A 51 12.94 25.74 -1.71
C ALA A 51 13.04 25.07 -3.10
N ALA A 52 12.56 23.84 -3.23
CA ALA A 52 12.60 23.08 -4.48
C ALA A 52 11.54 23.50 -5.51
N THR A 53 10.47 24.18 -5.08
CA THR A 53 9.28 24.47 -5.90
C THR A 53 8.95 25.96 -5.98
N SER A 54 9.89 26.85 -5.65
CA SER A 54 9.67 28.30 -5.69
C SER A 54 8.51 28.77 -4.81
N GLY A 55 8.37 28.19 -3.62
CA GLY A 55 7.41 28.66 -2.61
C GLY A 55 6.16 27.79 -2.44
N PHE A 56 6.00 26.68 -3.16
CA PHE A 56 4.91 25.77 -2.83
C PHE A 56 5.18 25.03 -1.51
N ILE A 57 4.12 24.73 -0.77
CA ILE A 57 4.15 23.88 0.41
C ILE A 57 3.01 22.88 0.32
N ILE A 58 3.17 21.71 0.93
CA ILE A 58 2.07 20.77 1.16
C ILE A 58 1.30 21.26 2.40
N GLU A 59 0.11 21.79 2.18
CA GLU A 59 -0.73 22.35 3.24
C GLU A 59 -1.57 21.26 3.91
N ARG A 60 -2.07 20.31 3.12
CA ARG A 60 -3.00 19.30 3.60
C ARG A 60 -2.87 18.00 2.83
N PHE A 61 -3.17 16.91 3.52
CA PHE A 61 -3.42 15.61 2.92
C PHE A 61 -4.86 15.18 3.19
N TYR A 62 -5.36 14.35 2.29
CA TYR A 62 -6.68 13.75 2.38
C TYR A 62 -6.48 12.24 2.30
N ASP A 63 -7.04 11.52 3.26
CA ASP A 63 -6.99 10.06 3.32
C ASP A 63 -7.98 9.41 2.33
N GLU A 64 -8.10 8.09 2.42
CA GLU A 64 -9.00 7.29 1.58
C GLU A 64 -10.48 7.73 1.62
N SER A 65 -10.95 8.31 2.74
CA SER A 65 -12.34 8.74 2.87
C SER A 65 -12.71 9.85 1.88
N TYR A 66 -11.72 10.54 1.33
CA TYR A 66 -11.88 11.61 0.36
C TYR A 66 -11.70 11.18 -1.09
N ASN A 67 -11.43 9.90 -1.38
CA ASN A 67 -11.23 9.42 -2.76
C ASN A 67 -12.44 9.67 -3.68
N THR A 68 -13.65 9.72 -3.13
CA THR A 68 -14.89 10.02 -3.87
C THR A 68 -15.23 11.50 -3.89
N THR A 69 -14.50 12.32 -3.13
CA THR A 69 -14.74 13.77 -3.03
C THR A 69 -14.10 14.47 -4.23
N PRO A 70 -14.87 15.25 -5.02
CA PRO A 70 -14.31 16.00 -6.14
C PRO A 70 -13.11 16.86 -5.73
N ALA A 71 -12.05 16.90 -6.53
CA ALA A 71 -10.86 17.70 -6.19
C ALA A 71 -11.22 19.18 -5.94
N SER A 72 -12.15 19.73 -6.71
CA SER A 72 -12.62 21.12 -6.57
C SER A 72 -13.26 21.44 -5.21
N SER A 73 -13.78 20.45 -4.47
CA SER A 73 -14.33 20.65 -3.12
C SER A 73 -13.31 20.45 -2.00
N LEU A 74 -12.08 20.02 -2.31
CA LEU A 74 -10.97 19.89 -1.36
C LEU A 74 -10.30 21.25 -1.10
N ASN A 75 -11.09 22.25 -0.66
CA ASN A 75 -10.64 23.65 -0.62
C ASN A 75 -10.32 24.22 0.79
N THR A 76 -10.54 23.46 1.87
CA THR A 76 -10.40 23.96 3.25
C THR A 76 -8.96 23.88 3.77
N SER A 77 -8.38 25.04 4.11
CA SER A 77 -7.08 25.18 4.78
C SER A 77 -7.14 24.65 6.22
N ILE A 78 -6.10 23.93 6.69
CA ILE A 78 -5.93 23.58 8.12
C ILE A 78 -4.52 23.93 8.62
N GLY A 79 -3.91 24.97 8.06
CA GLY A 79 -2.60 25.45 8.50
C GLY A 79 -1.42 24.69 7.89
N THR A 80 -0.21 25.11 8.26
CA THR A 80 1.04 24.65 7.66
C THR A 80 1.93 24.06 8.74
N SER A 81 2.51 22.89 8.47
CA SER A 81 3.57 22.31 9.30
C SER A 81 4.88 22.35 8.51
N ASN A 82 6.02 22.43 9.20
CA ASN A 82 7.32 22.30 8.56
C ASN A 82 7.54 20.87 8.05
N THR A 83 6.95 19.88 8.71
CA THR A 83 7.02 18.47 8.31
C THR A 83 5.63 17.85 8.38
N ASN A 84 5.21 17.23 7.28
CA ASN A 84 3.94 16.50 7.20
C ASN A 84 4.22 15.01 7.12
N ASN A 85 3.83 14.26 8.15
CA ASN A 85 3.83 12.81 8.12
C ASN A 85 2.43 12.31 7.76
N MET A 86 2.33 11.48 6.72
CA MET A 86 1.07 11.18 6.06
C MET A 86 1.00 9.67 5.75
N SER A 87 -0.15 9.06 5.99
CA SER A 87 -0.38 7.63 5.72
C SER A 87 -1.34 7.48 4.54
N PHE A 88 -0.92 6.73 3.52
CA PHE A 88 -1.70 6.46 2.32
C PHE A 88 -1.97 4.95 2.22
N PRO A 89 -3.21 4.49 2.44
CA PRO A 89 -3.54 3.09 2.32
C PRO A 89 -3.25 2.55 0.91
N VAL A 90 -2.68 1.35 0.85
CA VAL A 90 -2.53 0.60 -0.40
C VAL A 90 -3.89 0.11 -0.87
N ASN A 91 -4.20 0.38 -2.13
CA ASN A 91 -5.42 -0.03 -2.78
C ASN A 91 -5.42 -1.54 -3.03
N ASP A 92 -6.53 -2.21 -2.72
CA ASP A 92 -6.72 -3.65 -2.88
C ASP A 92 -7.42 -4.03 -4.20
N ASN A 93 -7.89 -3.03 -4.97
CA ASN A 93 -8.58 -3.27 -6.23
C ASN A 93 -7.60 -3.65 -7.36
N PRO A 94 -7.91 -4.69 -8.16
CA PRO A 94 -7.07 -5.13 -9.28
C PRO A 94 -7.28 -4.29 -10.55
N SER A 95 -8.29 -3.42 -10.57
CA SER A 95 -8.65 -2.55 -11.70
C SER A 95 -9.01 -1.16 -11.22
N ASN A 96 -8.73 -0.13 -12.03
CA ASN A 96 -9.05 1.25 -11.68
C ASN A 96 -10.56 1.43 -11.47
N ILE A 97 -10.94 2.17 -10.42
CA ILE A 97 -12.33 2.53 -10.13
C ILE A 97 -12.46 4.04 -10.36
N SER A 98 -13.37 4.43 -11.26
CA SER A 98 -13.65 5.86 -11.50
C SER A 98 -14.75 6.35 -10.56
N TYR A 99 -14.58 7.59 -10.07
CA TYR A 99 -15.56 8.29 -9.25
C TYR A 99 -16.01 9.59 -9.93
N ALA A 100 -17.00 10.26 -9.33
CA ALA A 100 -17.44 11.58 -9.79
C ALA A 100 -16.35 12.63 -9.58
N GLY A 101 -16.43 13.73 -10.33
CA GLY A 101 -15.52 14.87 -10.13
C GLY A 101 -14.06 14.57 -10.47
N ASN A 102 -13.84 13.72 -11.49
CA ASN A 102 -12.53 13.40 -12.04
C ASN A 102 -11.58 12.68 -11.07
N ARG A 103 -12.13 11.98 -10.08
CA ARG A 103 -11.38 11.15 -9.13
C ARG A 103 -11.36 9.69 -9.55
N SER A 104 -10.33 8.97 -9.13
CA SER A 104 -10.13 7.56 -9.47
C SER A 104 -9.30 6.82 -8.41
N LYS A 105 -9.77 5.65 -7.97
CA LYS A 105 -8.96 4.72 -7.17
C LYS A 105 -8.11 3.89 -8.11
N GLN A 106 -6.80 4.12 -8.08
CA GLN A 106 -5.84 3.42 -8.94
C GLN A 106 -5.64 1.97 -8.48
N ALA A 107 -5.50 1.05 -9.42
CA ALA A 107 -5.28 -0.37 -9.12
C ALA A 107 -3.90 -0.62 -8.49
N THR A 108 -3.82 -1.69 -7.71
CA THR A 108 -2.55 -2.32 -7.35
C THR A 108 -2.39 -3.58 -8.18
N THR A 109 -1.36 -3.59 -9.02
CA THR A 109 -1.00 -4.71 -9.91
C THR A 109 0.43 -5.20 -9.70
N MET A 110 1.18 -4.54 -8.81
CA MET A 110 2.55 -4.88 -8.46
C MET A 110 2.64 -6.28 -7.86
N ASP A 111 3.39 -7.16 -8.53
CA ASP A 111 3.74 -8.45 -7.97
C ASP A 111 5.05 -8.35 -7.19
N ALA A 112 5.02 -8.63 -5.89
CA ALA A 112 6.23 -8.64 -5.07
C ALA A 112 7.26 -9.71 -5.52
N GLY A 113 6.82 -10.75 -6.23
CA GLY A 113 7.71 -11.74 -6.86
C GLY A 113 8.41 -11.24 -8.13
N ASN A 114 7.92 -10.14 -8.73
CA ASN A 114 8.52 -9.51 -9.91
C ASN A 114 8.27 -8.00 -9.89
N THR A 115 9.16 -7.28 -9.19
CA THR A 115 9.08 -5.83 -9.03
C THR A 115 9.58 -5.04 -10.24
N ALA A 116 9.86 -5.71 -11.38
CA ALA A 116 10.31 -5.03 -12.59
C ALA A 116 9.18 -4.25 -13.28
N ALA A 117 7.92 -4.61 -13.03
CA ALA A 117 6.75 -3.98 -13.63
C ALA A 117 5.54 -4.01 -12.68
N GLY A 118 4.58 -3.11 -12.93
CA GLY A 118 3.35 -2.98 -12.15
C GLY A 118 3.27 -1.63 -11.44
N GLN A 119 2.20 -1.45 -10.67
CA GLN A 119 1.95 -0.26 -9.87
C GLN A 119 1.31 -0.62 -8.53
N ILE A 120 1.51 0.24 -7.55
CA ILE A 120 0.87 0.19 -6.24
C ILE A 120 -0.07 1.39 -6.18
N GLY A 121 -1.37 1.13 -6.20
CA GLY A 121 -2.36 2.19 -6.03
C GLY A 121 -2.35 2.69 -4.59
N LEU A 122 -2.37 4.00 -4.40
CA LEU A 122 -2.44 4.63 -3.08
C LEU A 122 -3.70 5.49 -3.00
N SER A 123 -4.41 5.41 -1.88
CA SER A 123 -5.60 6.20 -1.61
C SER A 123 -5.26 7.52 -0.94
N GLY A 124 -5.71 8.63 -1.52
CA GLY A 124 -5.60 9.97 -0.94
C GLY A 124 -5.32 11.08 -1.95
N ALA A 125 -4.99 12.26 -1.42
CA ALA A 125 -4.60 13.44 -2.21
C ALA A 125 -3.71 14.38 -1.39
N PHE A 126 -2.92 15.22 -2.06
CA PHE A 126 -2.34 16.41 -1.44
C PHE A 126 -3.05 17.68 -1.93
N ARG A 127 -2.94 18.71 -1.11
CA ARG A 127 -3.11 20.09 -1.53
C ARG A 127 -1.78 20.80 -1.34
N MET A 128 -1.28 21.38 -2.43
CA MET A 128 -0.14 22.28 -2.38
C MET A 128 -0.58 23.71 -2.62
N THR A 129 0.05 24.65 -1.90
CA THR A 129 -0.27 26.07 -2.01
C THR A 129 0.99 26.91 -2.11
N SER A 130 0.90 28.00 -2.86
CA SER A 130 1.91 29.03 -3.01
C SER A 130 1.21 30.38 -3.00
N SER A 131 1.83 31.37 -2.35
CA SER A 131 1.36 32.76 -2.37
C SER A 131 1.47 33.40 -3.76
N ILE A 132 2.31 32.84 -4.64
CA ILE A 132 2.60 33.36 -5.97
C ILE A 132 1.78 32.61 -7.03
N PHE A 133 1.72 31.29 -6.93
CA PHE A 133 1.16 30.42 -7.97
C PHE A 133 -0.21 29.83 -7.63
N GLY A 134 -0.75 30.12 -6.45
CA GLY A 134 -2.08 29.66 -6.03
C GLY A 134 -2.08 28.24 -5.47
N THR A 135 -3.16 27.50 -5.71
CA THR A 135 -3.38 26.15 -5.15
C THR A 135 -3.38 25.11 -6.26
N LEU A 136 -2.67 24.01 -6.06
CA LEU A 136 -2.74 22.82 -6.89
C LEU A 136 -3.07 21.61 -6.03
N GLN A 137 -3.66 20.59 -6.63
CA GLN A 137 -4.11 19.40 -5.93
C GLN A 137 -3.62 18.17 -6.70
N PRO A 138 -2.42 17.64 -6.41
CA PRO A 138 -2.04 16.33 -6.90
C PRO A 138 -2.87 15.28 -6.16
N TYR A 139 -3.44 14.33 -6.90
CA TYR A 139 -4.31 13.31 -6.34
C TYR A 139 -4.26 12.00 -7.13
N ASP A 140 -4.93 10.98 -6.58
CA ASP A 140 -5.05 9.64 -7.15
C ASP A 140 -3.68 9.05 -7.47
N PHE A 141 -2.99 8.59 -6.43
CA PHE A 141 -1.59 8.25 -6.53
C PHE A 141 -1.36 6.80 -6.93
N THR A 142 -0.25 6.59 -7.62
CA THR A 142 0.40 5.28 -7.74
C THR A 142 1.88 5.40 -7.41
N LEU A 143 2.44 4.37 -6.77
CA LEU A 143 3.88 4.11 -6.84
C LEU A 143 4.13 3.19 -8.03
N GLN A 144 4.90 3.66 -8.98
CA GLN A 144 5.16 2.94 -10.23
C GLN A 144 6.63 2.99 -10.60
N LYS A 145 7.14 1.86 -11.10
CA LYS A 145 8.54 1.72 -11.49
C LYS A 145 8.68 1.95 -13.00
N PHE A 146 9.54 2.89 -13.40
CA PHE A 146 9.87 3.18 -14.79
C PHE A 146 11.37 3.06 -14.98
N SER A 147 11.80 2.16 -15.88
CA SER A 147 13.22 1.90 -16.14
C SER A 147 14.04 1.68 -14.86
N GLY A 148 13.46 0.96 -13.89
CA GLY A 148 14.10 0.65 -12.61
C GLY A 148 13.94 1.72 -11.52
N VAL A 149 13.34 2.87 -11.81
CA VAL A 149 13.19 3.98 -10.86
C VAL A 149 11.75 4.09 -10.37
N TRP A 150 11.56 4.20 -9.06
CA TRP A 150 10.25 4.37 -8.44
C TRP A 150 9.79 5.82 -8.50
N ASN A 151 8.54 6.01 -8.89
CA ASN A 151 7.92 7.31 -9.04
C ASN A 151 6.57 7.32 -8.31
N LEU A 152 6.30 8.41 -7.60
CA LEU A 152 4.96 8.76 -7.17
C LEU A 152 4.28 9.50 -8.33
N VAL A 153 3.30 8.85 -8.93
CA VAL A 153 2.57 9.32 -10.11
C VAL A 153 1.17 9.73 -9.71
N THR A 154 0.73 10.91 -10.15
CA THR A 154 -0.65 11.40 -10.00
C THR A 154 -1.47 11.01 -11.21
N HIS A 155 -2.76 10.76 -11.01
CA HIS A 155 -3.71 10.44 -12.08
C HIS A 155 -4.81 11.50 -12.17
N ASP A 156 -4.39 12.75 -12.39
CA ASP A 156 -5.29 13.87 -12.63
C ASP A 156 -5.89 13.77 -14.04
N THR A 157 -7.18 14.08 -14.22
CA THR A 157 -7.82 13.98 -15.56
C THR A 157 -7.37 15.03 -16.57
N SER A 158 -6.85 16.17 -16.11
CA SER A 158 -6.34 17.25 -16.95
C SER A 158 -4.91 16.99 -17.41
N PHE A 159 -4.08 16.32 -16.61
CA PHE A 159 -2.68 16.00 -16.94
C PHE A 159 -2.45 14.52 -17.28
N GLY A 160 -3.39 13.62 -16.98
CA GLY A 160 -3.18 12.18 -17.03
C GLY A 160 -2.15 11.69 -16.02
N ALA A 161 -1.68 10.45 -16.22
CA ALA A 161 -0.66 9.81 -15.39
C ALA A 161 0.69 10.53 -15.48
N THR A 162 1.06 11.26 -14.43
CA THR A 162 2.24 12.16 -14.44
C THR A 162 3.10 11.99 -13.19
N THR A 163 4.41 11.85 -13.34
CA THR A 163 5.34 11.84 -12.19
C THR A 163 5.25 13.15 -11.42
N PHE A 164 4.91 13.03 -10.14
CA PHE A 164 4.91 14.12 -9.17
C PHE A 164 6.22 14.15 -8.39
N LEU A 165 6.58 13.03 -7.75
CA LEU A 165 7.84 12.84 -7.03
C LEU A 165 8.54 11.58 -7.53
N GLN A 166 9.86 11.55 -7.38
CA GLN A 166 10.67 10.37 -7.69
C GLN A 166 11.37 9.90 -6.41
N LEU A 167 11.53 8.59 -6.26
CA LEU A 167 12.32 8.05 -5.17
C LEU A 167 13.79 7.95 -5.59
N THR A 168 14.68 8.30 -4.67
CA THR A 168 16.12 8.07 -4.75
C THR A 168 16.59 7.34 -3.49
N ASN A 169 17.85 6.89 -3.47
CA ASN A 169 18.42 6.12 -2.35
C ASN A 169 17.53 4.93 -1.95
N VAL A 170 16.96 4.26 -2.95
CA VAL A 170 15.91 3.26 -2.73
C VAL A 170 16.49 1.99 -2.11
N SER A 171 15.87 1.54 -1.02
CA SER A 171 16.00 0.19 -0.48
C SER A 171 14.72 -0.59 -0.79
N GLU A 172 14.83 -1.59 -1.65
CA GLU A 172 13.73 -2.47 -2.05
C GLU A 172 14.06 -3.91 -1.64
N SER A 173 13.12 -4.55 -0.95
CA SER A 173 13.29 -5.96 -0.54
C SER A 173 11.94 -6.65 -0.36
N VAL A 174 11.97 -7.95 -0.14
CA VAL A 174 10.77 -8.75 0.15
C VAL A 174 10.94 -9.39 1.53
N ASN A 175 9.94 -9.25 2.39
CA ASN A 175 9.99 -9.81 3.74
C ASN A 175 9.79 -11.33 3.74
N GLY A 176 9.94 -11.97 4.90
CA GLY A 176 9.77 -13.43 5.05
C GLY A 176 8.36 -13.95 4.73
N SER A 177 7.37 -13.07 4.63
CA SER A 177 5.99 -13.37 4.21
C SER A 177 5.75 -13.13 2.72
N GLY A 178 6.78 -12.81 1.95
CA GLY A 178 6.66 -12.54 0.52
C GLY A 178 6.13 -11.14 0.18
N GLN A 179 6.06 -10.22 1.14
CA GLN A 179 5.52 -8.88 0.89
C GLN A 179 6.61 -7.86 0.57
N LEU A 180 6.30 -6.92 -0.33
CA LEU A 180 7.20 -5.86 -0.72
C LEU A 180 7.47 -4.89 0.45
N LEU A 181 8.76 -4.61 0.67
CA LEU A 181 9.27 -3.53 1.50
C LEU A 181 9.93 -2.51 0.57
N LEU A 182 9.57 -1.24 0.71
CA LEU A 182 10.15 -0.15 -0.07
C LEU A 182 10.44 1.03 0.84
N ASP A 183 11.65 1.57 0.74
CA ASP A 183 12.08 2.74 1.48
C ASP A 183 12.93 3.64 0.57
N GLY A 184 12.80 4.95 0.70
CA GLY A 184 13.65 5.87 -0.06
C GLY A 184 13.32 7.34 0.14
N ASP A 185 14.26 8.19 -0.28
CA ASP A 185 14.10 9.63 -0.24
C ASP A 185 13.24 10.10 -1.42
N LEU A 186 12.36 11.07 -1.18
CA LEU A 186 11.56 11.70 -2.22
C LEU A 186 12.28 12.93 -2.74
N ILE A 187 12.49 12.98 -4.05
CA ILE A 187 13.00 14.16 -4.75
C ILE A 187 11.93 14.81 -5.62
N PHE A 188 11.98 16.13 -5.71
CA PHE A 188 11.20 16.88 -6.68
C PHE A 188 11.99 17.05 -7.98
N GLY A 189 11.40 16.65 -9.11
CA GLY A 189 11.90 16.98 -10.43
C GLY A 189 13.00 16.11 -11.02
N GLY A 190 12.73 14.82 -11.22
CA GLY A 190 13.55 13.92 -12.06
C GLY A 190 13.59 14.26 -13.58
N GLY A 191 13.16 15.46 -13.99
CA GLY A 191 13.12 15.89 -15.38
C GLY A 191 12.05 15.19 -16.23
N ILE A 192 12.15 15.31 -17.56
CA ILE A 192 11.44 14.49 -18.54
C ILE A 192 12.45 13.45 -19.04
N GLY A 193 12.14 12.16 -18.94
CA GLY A 193 13.05 11.11 -19.36
C GLY A 193 12.47 9.70 -19.22
N PRO A 194 13.26 8.66 -19.58
CA PRO A 194 12.81 7.26 -19.58
C PRO A 194 12.54 6.71 -18.17
N THR A 195 12.95 7.43 -17.13
CA THR A 195 12.78 7.08 -15.71
C THR A 195 11.55 7.74 -15.08
N THR A 196 10.76 8.48 -15.87
CA THR A 196 9.57 9.21 -15.42
C THR A 196 8.35 8.83 -16.25
N SER A 197 7.15 9.01 -15.70
CA SER A 197 5.89 8.99 -16.44
C SER A 197 5.55 10.42 -16.87
N PRO A 198 5.88 10.84 -18.10
CA PRO A 198 5.35 12.10 -18.60
C PRO A 198 3.84 11.96 -18.86
N SER A 199 3.11 13.05 -18.68
CA SER A 199 1.73 13.19 -19.17
C SER A 199 1.66 12.94 -20.69
N PRO A 200 0.45 12.74 -21.26
CA PRO A 200 0.24 12.73 -22.72
C PRO A 200 0.73 14.01 -23.43
N PHE A 201 0.97 15.09 -22.68
CA PHE A 201 1.53 16.36 -23.15
C PHE A 201 3.05 16.45 -22.99
N PHE A 202 3.72 15.36 -22.64
CA PHE A 202 5.17 15.29 -22.39
C PHE A 202 5.64 16.16 -21.21
N LEU A 203 4.78 16.38 -20.22
CA LEU A 203 5.08 17.16 -19.02
C LEU A 203 5.12 16.29 -17.75
N THR A 204 6.09 16.54 -16.87
CA THR A 204 6.08 16.17 -15.44
C THR A 204 5.68 17.35 -14.57
N TRP A 205 5.35 17.14 -13.28
CA TRP A 205 5.02 18.26 -12.37
C TRP A 205 6.13 19.30 -12.27
N SER A 206 7.40 18.88 -12.25
CA SER A 206 8.52 19.82 -12.25
C SER A 206 8.58 20.65 -13.52
N SER A 207 8.34 20.03 -14.68
CA SER A 207 8.30 20.77 -15.96
C SER A 207 7.09 21.69 -16.04
N PHE A 208 5.94 21.30 -15.49
CA PHE A 208 4.76 22.15 -15.42
C PHE A 208 5.04 23.40 -14.58
N LEU A 209 5.60 23.24 -13.37
CA LEU A 209 5.95 24.37 -12.51
C LEU A 209 7.02 25.28 -13.16
N THR A 210 8.02 24.69 -13.82
CA THR A 210 9.04 25.46 -14.54
C THR A 210 8.40 26.31 -15.66
N ASN A 211 7.47 25.74 -16.42
CA ASN A 211 6.74 26.45 -17.48
C ASN A 211 5.79 27.52 -16.94
N SER A 212 5.30 27.39 -15.70
CA SER A 212 4.52 28.44 -15.02
C SER A 212 5.40 29.55 -14.42
N GLY A 213 6.72 29.51 -14.61
CA GLY A 213 7.67 30.52 -14.13
C GLY A 213 8.24 30.25 -12.73
N ALA A 214 7.98 29.07 -12.14
CA ALA A 214 8.62 28.67 -10.88
C ALA A 214 10.07 28.26 -11.12
N THR A 215 10.97 28.68 -10.24
CA THR A 215 12.33 28.12 -10.21
C THR A 215 12.30 26.78 -9.50
N VAL A 216 12.59 25.71 -10.22
CA VAL A 216 12.62 24.35 -9.67
C VAL A 216 14.06 23.90 -9.45
N SER A 217 14.34 23.33 -8.28
CA SER A 217 15.62 22.67 -8.00
C SER A 217 15.48 21.16 -8.22
N PRO A 218 15.85 20.63 -9.39
CA PRO A 218 15.71 19.21 -9.67
C PRO A 218 16.60 18.39 -8.73
N ASN A 219 16.10 17.24 -8.30
CA ASN A 219 16.77 16.30 -7.40
C ASN A 219 16.95 16.79 -5.94
N ALA A 220 16.34 17.92 -5.56
CA ALA A 220 16.27 18.30 -4.17
C ALA A 220 15.46 17.25 -3.39
N VAL A 221 16.02 16.73 -2.30
CA VAL A 221 15.30 15.84 -1.38
C VAL A 221 14.26 16.68 -0.65
N VAL A 222 12.99 16.33 -0.81
CA VAL A 222 11.84 17.04 -0.24
C VAL A 222 11.08 16.21 0.79
N GLY A 223 11.49 14.96 0.99
CA GLY A 223 10.78 14.05 1.87
C GLY A 223 11.33 12.64 1.85
N HIS A 224 10.53 11.72 2.39
CA HIS A 224 10.84 10.31 2.52
C HIS A 224 9.57 9.48 2.32
N LEU A 225 9.71 8.30 1.73
CA LEU A 225 8.64 7.32 1.59
C LEU A 225 9.07 6.00 2.20
N SER A 226 8.17 5.41 3.00
CA SER A 226 8.31 4.05 3.50
C SER A 226 7.03 3.26 3.28
N LEU A 227 7.16 2.06 2.73
CA LEU A 227 6.11 1.06 2.60
C LEU A 227 6.57 -0.18 3.36
N ALA A 228 5.97 -0.39 4.52
CA ALA A 228 6.19 -1.55 5.36
C ALA A 228 4.82 -2.12 5.74
N PRO A 229 4.48 -3.36 5.31
CA PRO A 229 3.29 -4.03 5.76
C PRO A 229 3.29 -4.17 7.29
N PRO A 230 2.12 -4.14 7.93
CA PRO A 230 2.05 -4.39 9.37
C PRO A 230 2.67 -5.75 9.70
N ALA A 231 3.44 -5.80 10.79
CA ALA A 231 4.12 -7.01 11.21
C ALA A 231 3.11 -8.16 11.35
N ALA A 232 3.36 -9.27 10.65
CA ALA A 232 2.53 -10.46 10.77
C ALA A 232 2.53 -10.91 12.24
N VAL A 233 1.36 -10.92 12.87
CA VAL A 233 1.22 -11.41 14.23
C VAL A 233 1.58 -12.89 14.23
N PRO A 234 2.56 -13.35 15.03
CA PRO A 234 2.96 -14.75 15.05
C PRO A 234 1.77 -15.66 15.42
N LEU A 235 1.25 -16.37 14.43
CA LEU A 235 0.15 -17.34 14.57
C LEU A 235 0.45 -18.60 15.41
N PRO A 236 1.70 -18.99 15.80
CA PRO A 236 1.89 -20.21 16.59
C PRO A 236 1.11 -20.21 17.90
N GLY A 237 0.99 -19.07 18.59
CA GLY A 237 0.24 -18.98 19.85
C GLY A 237 -1.27 -19.08 19.67
N ALA A 238 -1.82 -18.45 18.61
CA ALA A 238 -3.27 -18.44 18.36
C ALA A 238 -3.80 -19.83 18.01
N VAL A 239 -3.03 -20.64 17.28
CA VAL A 239 -3.40 -22.03 16.96
C VAL A 239 -3.42 -22.89 18.23
N TRP A 240 -2.49 -22.68 19.16
CA TRP A 240 -2.49 -23.37 20.46
C TRP A 240 -3.64 -22.93 21.37
N LEU A 241 -3.95 -21.64 21.41
CA LEU A 241 -5.09 -21.11 22.17
C LEU A 241 -6.43 -21.58 21.60
N PHE A 242 -6.57 -21.60 20.27
CA PHE A 242 -7.76 -22.14 19.61
C PHE A 242 -7.88 -23.65 19.81
N GLY A 243 -6.77 -24.39 19.67
CA GLY A 243 -6.71 -25.83 19.90
C GLY A 243 -7.06 -26.21 21.35
N SER A 244 -6.54 -25.49 22.33
CA SER A 244 -6.85 -25.72 23.74
C SER A 244 -8.29 -25.33 24.11
N ALA A 245 -8.84 -24.27 23.52
CA ALA A 245 -10.24 -23.89 23.69
C ALA A 245 -11.20 -24.95 23.13
N VAL A 246 -10.93 -25.48 21.93
CA VAL A 246 -11.73 -26.56 21.32
C VAL A 246 -11.65 -27.85 22.13
N LEU A 247 -10.45 -28.24 22.56
CA LEU A 247 -10.27 -29.42 23.43
C LEU A 247 -10.95 -29.24 24.80
N GLY A 248 -10.92 -28.03 25.36
CA GLY A 248 -11.65 -27.67 26.58
C GLY A 248 -13.17 -27.83 26.42
N LEU A 249 -13.74 -27.37 25.30
CA LEU A 249 -15.16 -27.51 24.99
C LEU A 249 -15.60 -28.97 24.87
N ILE A 250 -14.78 -29.81 24.22
CA ILE A 250 -15.06 -31.25 24.08
C ILE A 250 -14.97 -31.95 25.45
N GLY A 251 -14.03 -31.54 26.31
CA GLY A 251 -13.87 -32.07 27.66
C GLY A 251 -15.04 -31.73 28.60
N VAL A 252 -15.59 -30.52 28.51
CA VAL A 252 -16.73 -30.07 29.31
C VAL A 252 -18.01 -30.84 28.97
N ASN A 253 -18.22 -31.20 27.71
CA ASN A 253 -19.42 -31.94 27.29
C ASN A 253 -19.46 -33.38 27.82
N ARG A 254 -18.30 -34.00 28.09
CA ARG A 254 -18.22 -35.35 28.67
C ARG A 254 -18.63 -35.40 30.16
N ARG A 255 -18.40 -34.32 30.92
CA ARG A 255 -18.77 -34.29 32.36
C ARG A 255 -20.28 -34.22 32.60
N LYS A 256 -21.05 -33.66 31.66
CA LYS A 256 -22.52 -33.62 31.77
C LYS A 256 -23.17 -34.99 31.57
N VAL A 257 -22.55 -35.88 30.79
CA VAL A 257 -23.07 -37.24 30.55
C VAL A 257 -22.76 -38.17 31.72
N SER A 258 -21.60 -38.03 32.36
CA SER A 258 -21.24 -38.85 33.54
C SER A 258 -21.92 -38.42 34.85
N ALA A 259 -22.42 -37.18 34.93
CA ALA A 259 -23.18 -36.71 36.11
C ALA A 259 -24.66 -37.11 36.09
N LEU A 260 -25.15 -37.71 35.00
CA LEU A 260 -26.53 -38.21 34.87
C LEU A 260 -26.65 -39.73 35.11
N SER A 261 -25.56 -40.41 35.44
CA SER A 261 -25.52 -41.86 35.69
C SER A 261 -25.08 -42.22 37.12
N ALA A 262 -25.28 -41.31 38.09
CA ALA A 262 -25.05 -41.55 39.51
C ALA A 262 -26.36 -41.34 40.28
#